data_AF-A0A1J7HGD0-F1
#
_entry.id   AF-A0A1J7HGD0-F1
#
_cell.length_a   1.000
_cell.length_b   1.000
_cell.length_c   1.000
_cell.angle_alpha   90.00
_cell.angle_beta   90.00
_cell.angle_gamma   90.00
#
_symmetry.space_group_name_H-M   'P 1'
#
loop_
_entity.id
_entity.type
_entity.pdbx_description
1 polymer ?
#
loop_
_entity_poly.entity_id
_entity_poly.type
_entity_poly.pdbx_seq_one_letter_code
_entity_poly.pdbx_strand_id
1 'polypeptide(L)'
;MASIVASLSTPLLLHAAKSHTGNFQHSHLSLLSGRRNHAAFVVKASSESSESTTLTIFKSVQNAWDKPEDRLGLFGFSFAAIVALWASTNLITAIDKLPLIPGALELIGILFSSWFTYRYLLFKPDREELFQILNKSVSDILGQ
;
A
#
# COMPACT_ATOMS: atom_id res chain seq x y z
N MET A 1 47.75 -36.50 -36.04
CA MET A 1 46.97 -36.55 -34.78
C MET A 1 45.50 -36.49 -35.16
N ALA A 2 44.76 -37.56 -34.92
CA ALA A 2 43.38 -37.74 -35.37
C ALA A 2 42.45 -37.81 -34.16
N SER A 3 41.35 -37.05 -34.19
CA SER A 3 39.99 -37.48 -33.81
C SER A 3 39.07 -36.26 -33.79
N ILE A 4 37.96 -36.35 -34.53
CA ILE A 4 36.83 -35.43 -34.51
C ILE A 4 35.85 -35.98 -33.48
N VAL A 5 35.56 -35.20 -32.44
CA VAL A 5 34.55 -35.52 -31.42
C VAL A 5 33.40 -34.53 -31.57
N ALA A 6 32.25 -35.04 -32.02
CA ALA A 6 30.97 -34.36 -31.99
C ALA A 6 30.23 -34.80 -30.71
N SER A 7 29.70 -33.85 -29.93
CA SER A 7 28.90 -34.13 -28.74
C SER A 7 27.56 -33.39 -28.76
N LEU A 8 26.52 -34.22 -28.95
CA LEU A 8 25.13 -34.17 -28.47
C LEU A 8 24.28 -32.91 -28.65
N SER A 9 23.25 -33.06 -29.49
CA SER A 9 21.95 -32.42 -29.28
C SER A 9 20.83 -33.47 -29.34
N THR A 10 19.96 -33.43 -28.32
CA THR A 10 18.63 -34.07 -28.15
C THR A 10 18.50 -35.59 -27.98
N PRO A 11 17.69 -36.00 -27.00
CA PRO A 11 16.47 -36.79 -27.25
C PRO A 11 15.27 -36.19 -26.47
N LEU A 12 14.08 -36.03 -27.05
CA LEU A 12 13.07 -37.04 -27.42
C LEU A 12 11.87 -36.95 -26.45
N LEU A 13 10.72 -36.74 -27.07
CA LEU A 13 9.34 -36.74 -26.58
C LEU A 13 8.84 -38.17 -26.31
N LEU A 14 7.92 -38.36 -25.33
CA LEU A 14 6.91 -39.45 -25.12
C LEU A 14 6.80 -39.81 -23.61
N HIS A 15 5.71 -40.27 -22.98
CA HIS A 15 4.25 -40.33 -23.16
C HIS A 15 3.68 -41.05 -21.91
N ALA A 16 2.34 -41.03 -21.73
CA ALA A 16 1.52 -41.96 -20.91
C ALA A 16 1.48 -41.73 -19.37
N ALA A 17 0.40 -41.95 -18.62
CA ALA A 17 -1.02 -42.24 -18.84
C ALA A 17 -1.68 -42.29 -17.45
N LYS A 18 -2.91 -41.79 -17.27
CA LYS A 18 -3.87 -42.42 -16.32
C LYS A 18 -5.31 -42.01 -16.65
N SER A 19 -6.14 -43.02 -16.85
CA SER A 19 -7.57 -42.97 -17.14
C SER A 19 -8.38 -43.10 -15.85
N HIS A 20 -9.54 -42.44 -15.79
CA HIS A 20 -10.74 -43.04 -15.17
C HIS A 20 -12.03 -42.41 -15.71
N THR A 21 -13.03 -43.27 -15.76
CA THR A 21 -14.31 -43.28 -16.47
C THR A 21 -15.39 -42.37 -15.87
N GLY A 22 -16.34 -41.88 -16.67
CA GLY A 22 -17.54 -41.22 -16.15
C GLY A 22 -18.57 -40.75 -17.19
N ASN A 23 -19.29 -41.71 -17.76
CA ASN A 23 -20.67 -41.69 -18.30
C ASN A 23 -21.24 -40.49 -19.10
N PHE A 24 -21.69 -40.81 -20.32
CA PHE A 24 -22.60 -40.02 -21.15
C PHE A 24 -24.05 -40.18 -20.65
N GLN A 25 -24.77 -39.08 -20.41
CA GLN A 25 -26.24 -39.07 -20.49
C GLN A 25 -26.73 -37.80 -21.20
N HIS A 26 -27.79 -38.03 -21.97
CA HIS A 26 -28.31 -37.23 -23.06
C HIS A 26 -29.55 -36.48 -22.59
N SER A 27 -29.76 -35.26 -23.14
CA SER A 27 -31.01 -34.49 -23.27
C SER A 27 -31.81 -34.12 -22.00
N HIS A 28 -32.13 -32.82 -21.84
CA HIS A 28 -33.43 -32.27 -22.23
C HIS A 28 -33.52 -30.78 -21.87
N LEU A 29 -34.03 -30.02 -22.83
CA LEU A 29 -34.41 -28.61 -22.73
C LEU A 29 -35.43 -28.41 -21.59
N SER A 30 -35.19 -27.43 -20.73
CA SER A 30 -36.26 -26.73 -20.02
C SER A 30 -36.04 -25.23 -20.15
N LEU A 31 -37.00 -24.62 -20.84
CA LEU A 31 -37.27 -23.20 -20.96
C LEU A 31 -37.24 -22.53 -19.58
N LEU A 32 -36.17 -21.82 -19.26
CA LEU A 32 -36.18 -20.83 -18.20
C LEU A 32 -36.42 -19.46 -18.84
N SER A 33 -37.67 -19.03 -18.70
CA SER A 33 -38.13 -17.67 -18.91
C SER A 33 -37.30 -16.72 -18.04
N GLY A 34 -36.25 -16.15 -18.64
CA GLY A 34 -35.35 -15.19 -18.03
C GLY A 34 -35.43 -13.87 -18.78
N ARG A 35 -36.34 -13.02 -18.33
CA ARG A 35 -36.57 -11.63 -18.75
C ARG A 35 -35.24 -10.90 -19.04
N ARG A 36 -34.90 -10.78 -20.32
CA ARG A 36 -33.79 -9.96 -20.80
C ARG A 36 -34.15 -8.49 -20.62
N ASN A 37 -33.64 -7.88 -19.55
CA ASN A 37 -33.61 -6.43 -19.42
C ASN A 37 -32.47 -5.93 -20.29
N HIS A 38 -32.78 -5.58 -21.54
CA HIS A 38 -31.87 -4.88 -22.43
C HIS A 38 -31.81 -3.42 -21.97
N ALA A 39 -30.84 -3.07 -21.12
CA ALA A 39 -30.48 -1.68 -20.93
C ALA A 39 -29.81 -1.21 -22.23
N ALA A 40 -30.52 -0.36 -22.98
CA ALA A 40 -29.96 0.31 -24.14
C ALA A 40 -28.83 1.24 -23.67
N PHE A 41 -27.60 0.78 -23.78
CA PHE A 41 -26.42 1.61 -23.63
C PHE A 41 -26.28 2.44 -24.91
N VAL A 42 -26.77 3.68 -24.85
CA VAL A 42 -26.55 4.69 -25.88
C VAL A 42 -25.08 5.08 -25.82
N VAL A 43 -24.26 4.44 -26.65
CA VAL A 43 -22.92 4.92 -26.99
C VAL A 43 -23.08 6.16 -27.84
N LYS A 44 -22.81 7.31 -27.25
CA LYS A 44 -22.56 8.53 -28.01
C LYS A 44 -21.23 8.36 -28.74
N ALA A 45 -21.30 7.84 -29.96
CA ALA A 45 -20.17 7.85 -30.88
C ALA A 45 -19.90 9.31 -31.29
N SER A 46 -19.01 9.97 -30.56
CA SER A 46 -18.34 11.19 -31.03
C SER A 46 -17.25 10.75 -32.00
N SER A 47 -17.67 10.38 -33.21
CA SER A 47 -16.78 10.16 -34.33
C SER A 47 -16.38 11.53 -34.91
N GLU A 48 -15.49 12.23 -34.23
CA GLU A 48 -14.73 13.33 -34.83
C GLU A 48 -13.41 13.57 -34.07
N SER A 49 -12.30 13.48 -34.81
CA SER A 49 -10.97 14.02 -34.47
C SER A 49 -10.19 13.40 -33.30
N SER A 50 -9.41 12.35 -33.62
CA SER A 50 -8.34 11.77 -32.76
C SER A 50 -7.13 12.70 -32.53
N GLU A 51 -7.13 13.92 -33.04
CA GLU A 51 -6.02 14.88 -32.83
C GLU A 51 -6.32 15.89 -31.71
N SER A 52 -7.58 16.07 -31.30
CA SER A 52 -7.94 17.10 -30.31
C SER A 52 -7.91 16.59 -28.85
N THR A 53 -8.23 15.32 -28.60
CA THR A 53 -8.37 14.78 -27.22
C THR A 53 -7.02 14.51 -26.52
N THR A 54 -5.97 14.17 -27.27
CA THR A 54 -4.61 14.07 -26.72
C THR A 54 -4.02 15.45 -26.48
N LEU A 55 -4.32 16.41 -27.35
CA LEU A 55 -3.93 17.81 -27.19
C LEU A 55 -4.66 18.47 -26.01
N THR A 56 -5.90 18.12 -25.67
CA THR A 56 -6.60 18.66 -24.49
C THR A 56 -6.04 18.11 -23.17
N ILE A 57 -5.70 16.82 -23.11
CA ILE A 57 -5.02 16.22 -21.94
C ILE A 57 -3.61 16.79 -21.80
N PHE A 58 -2.84 16.83 -22.89
CA PHE A 58 -1.49 17.39 -22.87
C PHE A 58 -1.51 18.88 -22.55
N LYS A 59 -2.47 19.68 -23.05
CA LYS A 59 -2.63 21.08 -22.66
C LYS A 59 -3.07 21.27 -21.22
N SER A 60 -3.88 20.37 -20.67
CA SER A 60 -4.27 20.43 -19.25
C SER A 60 -3.10 20.11 -18.34
N VAL A 61 -2.30 19.11 -18.70
CA VAL A 61 -1.03 18.79 -18.05
C VAL A 61 -0.08 19.97 -18.19
N GLN A 62 0.22 20.45 -19.40
CA GLN A 62 1.08 21.60 -19.66
C GLN A 62 0.66 22.85 -18.86
N ASN A 63 -0.64 23.17 -18.81
CA ASN A 63 -1.18 24.27 -18.02
C ASN A 63 -1.06 24.05 -16.49
N ALA A 64 -1.03 22.80 -16.02
CA ALA A 64 -0.72 22.46 -14.64
C ALA A 64 0.79 22.48 -14.33
N TRP A 65 1.66 22.27 -15.33
CA TRP A 65 3.12 22.31 -15.21
C TRP A 65 3.74 23.70 -15.43
N ASP A 66 3.02 24.61 -16.09
CA ASP A 66 3.44 26.00 -16.33
C ASP A 66 3.18 26.94 -15.14
N LYS A 67 2.44 26.48 -14.13
CA LYS A 67 2.26 27.22 -12.87
C LYS A 67 3.52 27.06 -12.00
N PRO A 68 4.27 28.14 -11.71
CA PRO A 68 5.53 28.06 -10.98
C PRO A 68 5.35 27.58 -9.54
N GLU A 69 4.19 27.81 -8.92
CA GLU A 69 3.86 27.38 -7.56
C GLU A 69 3.80 25.85 -7.43
N ASP A 70 3.31 25.15 -8.46
CA ASP A 70 3.15 23.69 -8.46
C ASP A 70 4.49 22.96 -8.68
N ARG A 71 5.51 23.63 -9.22
CA ARG A 71 6.85 23.05 -9.41
C ARG A 71 7.55 22.80 -8.08
N LEU A 72 7.50 23.76 -7.15
CA LEU A 72 8.06 23.58 -5.81
C LEU A 72 7.28 22.51 -5.03
N GLY A 73 5.96 22.49 -5.15
CA GLY A 73 5.13 21.43 -4.59
C GLY A 73 5.49 20.05 -5.13
N LEU A 74 5.75 19.95 -6.44
CA LEU A 74 6.18 18.71 -7.07
C LEU A 74 7.59 18.27 -6.66
N PHE A 75 8.55 19.19 -6.56
CA PHE A 75 9.89 18.87 -6.07
C PHE A 75 9.85 18.44 -4.61
N GLY A 76 9.09 19.16 -3.76
CA GLY A 76 8.87 18.81 -2.37
C GLY A 76 8.19 17.45 -2.24
N PHE A 77 7.18 17.17 -3.06
CA PHE A 77 6.48 15.89 -3.09
C PHE A 77 7.38 14.76 -3.59
N SER A 78 8.21 15.00 -4.60
CA SER A 78 9.17 14.02 -5.12
C SER A 78 10.24 13.70 -4.09
N PHE A 79 10.78 14.73 -3.43
CA PHE A 79 11.73 14.56 -2.35
C PHE A 79 11.11 13.82 -1.16
N ALA A 80 9.91 14.22 -0.74
CA ALA A 80 9.17 13.53 0.32
C ALA A 80 8.89 12.07 -0.05
N ALA A 81 8.57 11.76 -1.31
CA ALA A 81 8.37 10.40 -1.79
C ALA A 81 9.65 9.56 -1.69
N ILE A 82 10.81 10.13 -2.06
CA ILE A 82 12.12 9.47 -1.94
C ILE A 82 12.47 9.22 -0.47
N VAL A 83 12.31 10.24 0.37
CA VAL A 83 12.57 10.14 1.81
C VAL A 83 11.64 9.12 2.46
N ALA A 84 10.35 9.13 2.10
CA ALA A 84 9.37 8.17 2.59
C ALA A 84 9.74 6.74 2.18
N LEU A 85 10.16 6.52 0.92
CA LEU A 85 10.60 5.21 0.46
C LEU A 85 11.87 4.76 1.20
N TRP A 86 12.86 5.63 1.34
CA TRP A 86 14.10 5.35 2.08
C TRP A 86 13.84 5.02 3.55
N ALA A 87 13.00 5.81 4.22
CA ALA A 87 12.57 5.57 5.60
C ALA A 87 11.79 4.25 5.72
N SER A 88 10.90 3.94 4.78
CA SER A 88 10.15 2.68 4.74
C SER A 88 11.07 1.48 4.59
N THR A 89 12.08 1.57 3.70
CA THR A 89 13.08 0.51 3.52
C THR A 89 13.95 0.35 4.76
N ASN A 90 14.38 1.44 5.39
CA ASN A 90 15.11 1.36 6.66
C ASN A 90 14.26 0.75 7.78
N LEU A 91 12.97 1.09 7.84
CA LEU A 91 12.05 0.52 8.81
C LEU A 91 11.87 -0.99 8.61
N ILE A 92 11.67 -1.44 7.36
CA ILE A 92 11.55 -2.88 7.04
C ILE A 92 12.85 -3.63 7.36
N THR A 93 14.00 -3.02 7.08
CA THR A 93 15.31 -3.61 7.36
C THR A 93 15.57 -3.70 8.86
N ALA A 94 15.14 -2.70 9.63
CA ALA A 94 15.23 -2.72 11.08
C ALA A 94 14.29 -3.76 11.71
N ILE A 95 13.10 -4.02 11.14
CA ILE A 95 12.21 -5.13 11.54
C ILE A 95 12.91 -6.47 11.34
N ASP A 96 13.56 -6.66 10.20
CA ASP A 96 14.17 -7.93 9.82
C ASP A 96 15.51 -8.20 10.55
N LYS A 97 16.16 -7.17 11.11
CA LYS A 97 17.52 -7.26 11.66
C LYS A 97 17.65 -7.34 13.19
N LEU A 98 16.78 -6.76 14.02
CA LEU A 98 16.73 -6.91 15.50
C LEU A 98 15.67 -5.95 16.09
N PRO A 99 15.19 -6.11 17.35
CA PRO A 99 13.86 -5.71 17.76
C PRO A 99 13.65 -4.20 17.61
N LEU A 100 12.63 -3.79 16.87
CA LEU A 100 12.19 -2.38 16.76
C LEU A 100 11.62 -1.81 18.05
N ILE A 101 11.18 -2.70 18.94
CA ILE A 101 10.48 -2.37 20.18
C ILE A 101 11.27 -1.36 21.03
N PRO A 102 12.60 -1.48 21.25
CA PRO A 102 13.38 -0.50 21.99
C PRO A 102 13.39 0.89 21.35
N GLY A 103 13.57 1.00 20.02
CA GLY A 103 13.60 2.29 19.34
C GLY A 103 12.23 2.97 19.26
N ALA A 104 11.15 2.19 19.05
CA ALA A 104 9.79 2.72 19.09
C ALA A 104 9.40 3.17 20.50
N LEU A 105 9.77 2.41 21.54
CA LEU A 105 9.56 2.79 22.94
C LEU A 105 10.40 3.98 23.36
N GLU A 106 11.60 4.16 22.81
CA GLU A 106 12.43 5.36 23.04
C GLU A 106 11.75 6.61 22.46
N LEU A 107 11.25 6.53 21.22
CA LEU A 107 10.47 7.62 20.60
C LEU A 107 9.18 7.92 21.37
N ILE A 108 8.44 6.87 21.76
CA ILE A 108 7.25 7.00 22.62
C ILE A 108 7.63 7.63 23.96
N GLY A 109 8.76 7.23 24.55
CA GLY A 109 9.25 7.73 25.83
C GLY A 109 9.60 9.20 25.77
N ILE A 110 10.30 9.63 24.71
CA ILE A 110 10.63 11.05 24.49
C ILE A 110 9.36 11.87 24.24
N LEU A 111 8.43 11.35 23.44
CA LEU A 111 7.19 12.05 23.12
C LEU A 111 6.30 12.20 24.37
N PHE A 112 6.15 11.12 25.13
CA PHE A 112 5.39 11.12 26.37
C PHE A 112 6.05 11.98 27.45
N SER A 113 7.38 11.91 27.60
CA SER A 113 8.13 12.74 28.55
C SER A 113 8.00 14.23 28.20
N SER A 114 8.10 14.60 26.92
CA SER A 114 7.92 15.97 26.47
C SER A 114 6.49 16.47 26.72
N TRP A 115 5.49 15.67 26.36
CA TRP A 115 4.08 15.98 26.63
C TRP A 115 3.80 16.13 28.12
N PHE A 116 4.25 15.18 28.94
CA PHE A 116 4.05 15.18 30.38
C PHE A 116 4.69 16.41 31.03
N THR A 117 5.92 16.73 30.64
CA THR A 117 6.63 17.91 31.13
C THR A 117 5.88 19.19 30.77
N TYR A 118 5.41 19.29 29.53
CA TYR A 118 4.62 20.44 29.09
C TYR A 118 3.28 20.57 29.81
N ARG A 119 2.55 19.46 29.97
CA ARG A 119 1.21 19.43 30.55
C ARG A 119 1.19 19.55 32.07
N TYR A 120 2.17 19.01 32.79
CA TYR A 120 2.12 18.88 34.26
C TYR A 120 3.23 19.62 35.00
N LEU A 121 4.38 19.89 34.38
CA LEU A 121 5.51 20.52 35.06
C LEU A 121 5.67 22.00 34.75
N LEU A 122 5.17 22.50 33.61
CA LEU A 122 5.35 23.90 33.23
C LEU A 122 4.46 24.86 34.02
N PHE A 123 3.17 24.57 34.14
CA PHE A 123 2.21 25.47 34.79
C PHE A 123 1.99 25.12 36.26
N LYS A 124 1.78 26.13 37.11
CA LYS A 124 1.51 25.94 38.54
C LYS A 124 0.29 25.04 38.81
N PRO A 125 -0.93 25.38 38.34
CA PRO A 125 -2.13 24.60 38.66
C PRO A 125 -1.97 23.11 38.31
N ASP A 126 -1.30 22.82 37.19
CA ASP A 126 -1.09 21.45 36.73
C ASP A 126 -0.12 20.64 37.61
N ARG A 127 0.82 21.30 38.30
CA ARG A 127 1.70 20.66 39.28
C ARG A 127 0.91 20.25 40.52
N GLU A 128 0.02 21.13 41.00
CA GLU A 128 -0.83 20.83 42.14
C GLU A 128 -1.80 19.67 41.86
N GLU A 129 -2.37 19.61 40.64
CA GLU A 129 -3.17 18.47 40.18
C GLU A 129 -2.36 17.16 40.19
N LEU A 130 -1.13 17.19 39.68
CA LEU A 130 -0.25 16.01 39.66
C LEU A 130 0.06 15.49 41.07
N PHE A 131 0.36 16.39 42.02
CA PHE A 131 0.61 16.01 43.41
C PHE A 131 -0.64 15.43 44.10
N GLN A 132 -1.83 15.99 43.82
CA GLN A 132 -3.08 15.43 44.34
C GLN A 132 -3.32 14.01 43.82
N ILE A 133 -3.14 13.78 42.53
CA ILE A 133 -3.30 12.46 41.91
C ILE A 133 -2.30 11.46 42.51
N LEU A 134 -1.02 11.85 42.65
CA LEU A 134 0.00 10.99 43.26
C LEU A 134 -0.33 10.63 44.70
N ASN A 135 -0.66 11.61 45.54
CA ASN A 135 -1.02 11.35 46.94
C ASN A 135 -2.25 10.45 47.03
N LYS A 136 -3.26 10.68 46.19
CA LYS A 136 -4.45 9.83 46.12
C LYS A 136 -4.08 8.38 45.75
N SER A 137 -3.27 8.16 44.72
CA SER A 137 -2.84 6.81 44.31
C SER A 137 -2.00 6.12 45.38
N VAL A 138 -1.13 6.86 46.07
CA VAL A 138 -0.32 6.31 47.18
C VAL A 138 -1.23 5.91 48.34
N SER A 139 -2.16 6.76 48.76
CA SER A 139 -3.18 6.44 49.78
C SER A 139 -4.00 5.20 49.43
N ASP A 140 -4.45 5.09 48.18
CA ASP A 140 -5.28 3.97 47.71
C ASP A 140 -4.53 2.63 47.73
N ILE A 141 -3.23 2.63 47.42
CA ILE A 141 -2.37 1.43 47.46
C ILE A 141 -2.00 1.05 48.90
N LEU A 142 -1.76 2.04 49.78
CA LEU A 142 -1.36 1.81 51.17
C LEU A 142 -2.56 1.66 52.13
N GLY A 143 -3.78 1.92 51.67
CA GLY A 143 -4.99 1.84 52.49
C GLY A 143 -5.03 2.86 53.63
N GLN A 144 -4.33 4.00 53.48
CA GLN A 144 -4.32 5.13 54.42
C GLN A 144 -5.18 6.29 53.92
#